data_AF-A0A921IR92-F1
#
_entry.id   AF-A0A921IR92-F1
#
_cell.length_a   1.000
_cell.length_b   1.000
_cell.length_c   1.000
_cell.angle_alpha   90.00
_cell.angle_beta   90.00
_cell.angle_gamma   90.00
#
_symmetry.space_group_name_H-M   'P 1'
#
loop_
_entity.id
_entity.type
_entity.pdbx_description
1 polymer ?
#
loop_
_entity_poly.entity_id
_entity_poly.type
_entity_poly.pdbx_seq_one_letter_code
_entity_poly.pdbx_strand_id
1 'polypeptide(L)'
;MFWTMMRLQARRLVGRKEPWICLACMTALVCVSFVEGCLHFQGFDRAALPSAARGWIGYFEPLQIRSFGVGIYLLFFLISSSVFADCHYVARKSGISSHLIARCGQGPYIASCAVCTGIGGMLVLLIPLLLSQLLAFTLFPIESGPYAFSSWFGTPASNLADARTQVANALIPEMMVDHPYLYNMMFIVYASLWGGIMALVSFSASFIIRRNRLAVLGFSTLFYLISLFLLPRQLSLSFYLYPCVLVSGLSVLFFVIAPLFVLGACTVFLVRCARCEDVAI
;
A
#
# COMPACT_ATOMS: atom_id res chain seq x y z
N MET A 1 14.50 -21.35 -18.00
CA MET A 1 13.04 -21.62 -18.00
C MET A 1 12.23 -20.62 -17.17
N PHE A 2 12.65 -20.32 -15.93
CA PHE A 2 12.00 -19.29 -15.11
C PHE A 2 11.93 -17.91 -15.81
N TRP A 3 13.02 -17.46 -16.42
CA TRP A 3 13.10 -16.16 -17.09
C TRP A 3 12.15 -16.01 -18.30
N THR A 4 11.99 -17.06 -19.10
CA THR A 4 11.05 -17.07 -20.22
C THR A 4 9.61 -17.02 -19.72
N MET A 5 9.32 -17.71 -18.61
CA MET A 5 8.01 -17.66 -17.96
C MET A 5 7.71 -16.30 -17.33
N MET A 6 8.70 -15.70 -16.66
CA MET A 6 8.62 -14.33 -16.14
C MET A 6 8.28 -13.32 -17.23
N ARG A 7 8.97 -13.38 -18.37
CA ARG A 7 8.67 -12.50 -19.53
C ARG A 7 7.25 -12.71 -20.05
N LEU A 8 6.77 -13.95 -20.12
CA LEU A 8 5.41 -14.25 -20.52
C LEU A 8 4.39 -13.66 -19.53
N GLN A 9 4.56 -13.88 -18.23
CA GLN A 9 3.64 -13.35 -17.21
C GLN A 9 3.68 -11.82 -17.13
N ALA A 10 4.85 -11.20 -17.27
CA ALA A 10 4.97 -9.74 -17.33
C ALA A 10 4.22 -9.17 -18.55
N ARG A 11 4.34 -9.81 -19.73
CA ARG A 11 3.55 -9.41 -20.90
C ARG A 11 2.06 -9.59 -20.68
N ARG A 12 1.63 -10.66 -20.01
CA ARG A 12 0.21 -10.88 -19.66
C ARG A 12 -0.29 -9.86 -18.64
N LEU A 13 0.54 -9.46 -17.69
CA LEU A 13 0.22 -8.41 -16.73
C LEU A 13 0.01 -7.09 -17.48
N VAL A 14 0.98 -6.64 -18.27
CA VAL A 14 0.88 -5.36 -19.00
C VAL A 14 -0.23 -5.36 -20.07
N GLY A 15 -0.49 -6.50 -20.71
CA GLY A 15 -1.52 -6.64 -21.73
C GLY A 15 -2.95 -6.70 -21.19
N ARG A 16 -3.14 -6.84 -19.88
CA ARG A 16 -4.46 -6.80 -19.23
C ARG A 16 -4.91 -5.37 -19.02
N LYS A 17 -6.24 -5.14 -19.02
CA LYS A 17 -6.81 -3.81 -18.74
C LYS A 17 -6.84 -3.52 -17.24
N GLU A 18 -6.97 -4.56 -16.43
CA GLU A 18 -7.06 -4.49 -14.96
C GLU A 18 -5.97 -3.64 -14.29
N PRO A 19 -4.65 -3.84 -14.52
CA PRO A 19 -3.61 -3.01 -13.89
C PRO A 19 -3.75 -1.53 -14.24
N TRP A 20 -4.12 -1.21 -15.49
CA TRP A 20 -4.31 0.18 -15.92
C TRP A 20 -5.54 0.81 -15.28
N ILE A 21 -6.63 0.06 -15.16
CA ILE A 21 -7.83 0.51 -14.43
C ILE A 21 -7.49 0.74 -12.95
N CYS A 22 -6.76 -0.19 -12.32
CA CYS A 22 -6.34 -0.07 -10.92
C CYS A 22 -5.46 1.16 -10.70
N LEU A 23 -4.48 1.38 -11.59
CA LEU A 23 -3.61 2.54 -11.57
C LEU A 23 -4.43 3.84 -11.75
N ALA A 24 -5.37 3.85 -12.70
CA ALA A 24 -6.24 5.00 -12.94
C ALA A 24 -7.14 5.29 -11.73
N CYS A 25 -7.78 4.28 -11.14
CA CYS A 25 -8.60 4.42 -9.94
C CYS A 25 -7.79 4.99 -8.77
N MET A 26 -6.57 4.50 -8.57
CA MET A 26 -5.73 4.94 -7.47
C MET A 26 -5.16 6.34 -7.69
N THR A 27 -4.85 6.68 -8.95
CA THR A 27 -4.49 8.05 -9.33
C THR A 27 -5.67 9.00 -9.16
N ALA A 28 -6.88 8.60 -9.52
CA ALA A 28 -8.09 9.38 -9.32
C ALA A 28 -8.35 9.64 -7.83
N LEU A 29 -8.18 8.63 -6.97
CA LEU A 29 -8.25 8.79 -5.51
C LEU A 29 -7.25 9.84 -5.01
N VAL A 30 -6.00 9.80 -5.49
CA VAL A 30 -4.97 10.79 -5.17
C VAL A 30 -5.38 12.18 -5.64
N CYS A 31 -5.90 12.34 -6.85
CA CYS A 31 -6.37 13.62 -7.36
C CYS A 31 -7.54 14.17 -6.52
N VAL A 32 -8.52 13.35 -6.18
CA VAL A 32 -9.66 13.75 -5.33
C VAL A 32 -9.17 14.19 -3.94
N SER A 33 -8.25 13.41 -3.36
CA SER A 33 -7.67 13.71 -2.05
C SER A 33 -6.83 15.00 -2.07
N PHE A 34 -6.13 15.27 -3.19
CA PHE A 34 -5.40 16.51 -3.40
C PHE A 34 -6.36 17.70 -3.53
N VAL A 35 -7.44 17.58 -4.31
CA VAL A 35 -8.47 18.62 -4.44
C VAL A 35 -9.15 18.90 -3.10
N GLU A 36 -9.45 17.88 -2.30
CA GLU A 36 -9.96 18.03 -0.93
C GLU A 36 -8.97 18.85 -0.08
N GLY A 37 -7.67 18.56 -0.17
CA GLY A 37 -6.62 19.37 0.47
C GLY A 37 -6.59 20.83 -0.02
N CYS A 38 -6.68 21.07 -1.34
CA CYS A 38 -6.73 22.43 -1.90
C CYS A 38 -7.93 23.24 -1.36
N LEU A 39 -9.11 22.63 -1.34
CA LEU A 39 -10.33 23.26 -0.84
C LEU A 39 -10.23 23.54 0.66
N HIS A 40 -9.54 22.68 1.41
CA HIS A 40 -9.34 22.85 2.83
C HIS A 40 -8.50 24.08 3.20
N PHE A 41 -7.48 24.40 2.37
CA PHE A 41 -6.61 25.56 2.56
C PHE A 41 -7.01 26.79 1.74
N GLN A 42 -8.20 26.79 1.14
CA GLN A 42 -8.68 27.91 0.35
C GLN A 42 -8.91 29.15 1.24
N GLY A 43 -8.29 30.28 0.88
CA GLY A 43 -8.45 31.54 1.60
C GLY A 43 -7.51 31.74 2.80
N PHE A 44 -6.64 30.76 3.10
CA PHE A 44 -5.61 30.94 4.12
C PHE A 44 -4.45 31.79 3.60
N ASP A 45 -3.82 32.53 4.52
CA ASP A 45 -2.61 33.29 4.21
C ASP A 45 -1.44 32.35 3.88
N ARG A 46 -0.56 32.76 2.96
CA ARG A 46 0.58 31.93 2.51
C ARG A 46 1.53 31.58 3.64
N ALA A 47 1.67 32.48 4.62
CA ALA A 47 2.48 32.25 5.82
C ALA A 47 1.90 31.17 6.75
N ALA A 48 0.61 30.88 6.61
CA ALA A 48 -0.07 29.83 7.36
C ALA A 48 -0.02 28.48 6.64
N LEU A 49 0.48 28.35 5.41
CA LEU A 49 0.48 27.05 4.72
C LEU A 49 1.52 26.09 5.33
N PRO A 50 1.19 24.80 5.54
CA PRO A 50 2.17 23.80 5.95
C PRO A 50 3.24 23.60 4.87
N SER A 51 4.39 23.06 5.25
CA SER A 51 5.42 22.65 4.27
C SER A 51 4.89 21.53 3.37
N ALA A 52 5.46 21.40 2.17
CA ALA A 52 5.13 20.32 1.24
C ALA A 52 5.39 18.92 1.79
N ALA A 53 6.23 18.79 2.83
CA ALA A 53 6.39 17.53 3.54
C ALA A 53 5.16 17.18 4.39
N ARG A 54 4.61 18.15 5.15
CA ARG A 54 3.38 17.95 5.94
C ARG A 54 2.11 17.96 5.10
N GLY A 55 2.11 18.67 3.99
CA GLY A 55 0.99 18.74 3.04
C GLY A 55 0.81 17.49 2.17
N TRP A 56 1.66 16.47 2.35
CA TRP A 56 1.51 15.19 1.65
C TRP A 56 0.27 14.44 2.12
N ILE A 57 -0.39 13.75 1.18
CA ILE A 57 -1.66 13.04 1.41
C ILE A 57 -1.55 11.97 2.51
N GLY A 58 -0.34 11.44 2.79
CA GLY A 58 -0.13 10.51 3.90
C GLY A 58 -0.47 11.08 5.29
N TYR A 59 -0.45 12.40 5.46
CA TYR A 59 -0.91 13.09 6.67
C TYR A 59 -2.42 13.38 6.65
N PHE A 60 -3.22 12.53 6.00
CA PHE A 60 -4.66 12.71 5.87
C PHE A 60 -5.41 12.86 7.19
N GLU A 61 -4.91 12.30 8.29
CA GLU A 61 -5.52 12.44 9.61
C GLU A 61 -5.37 13.89 10.14
N PRO A 62 -4.15 14.45 10.31
CA PRO A 62 -3.99 15.88 10.64
C PRO A 62 -4.63 16.84 9.63
N LEU A 63 -4.58 16.50 8.33
CA LEU A 63 -5.13 17.33 7.25
C LEU A 63 -6.63 17.12 7.00
N GLN A 64 -7.27 16.22 7.76
CA GLN A 64 -8.69 15.86 7.63
C GLN A 64 -9.14 15.46 6.21
N ILE A 65 -8.24 14.87 5.41
CA ILE A 65 -8.53 14.41 4.05
C ILE A 65 -9.28 13.07 4.13
N ARG A 66 -10.61 13.12 4.10
CA ARG A 66 -11.45 11.94 4.32
C ARG A 66 -11.34 10.94 3.17
N SER A 67 -11.17 11.43 1.94
CA SER A 67 -11.11 10.60 0.74
C SER A 67 -9.97 9.58 0.82
N PHE A 68 -8.78 10.02 1.25
CA PHE A 68 -7.63 9.14 1.36
C PHE A 68 -7.76 8.14 2.52
N GLY A 69 -8.38 8.55 3.63
CA GLY A 69 -8.70 7.63 4.73
C GLY A 69 -9.56 6.46 4.26
N VAL A 70 -10.67 6.73 3.55
CA VAL A 70 -11.51 5.68 2.93
C VAL A 70 -10.69 4.80 1.98
N GLY A 71 -9.81 5.42 1.20
CA GLY A 71 -8.86 4.75 0.32
C GLY A 71 -7.99 3.72 1.03
N ILE A 72 -7.28 4.14 2.10
CA ILE A 72 -6.41 3.28 2.89
C ILE A 72 -7.17 2.13 3.54
N TYR A 73 -8.34 2.41 4.13
CA TYR A 73 -9.05 1.38 4.91
C TYR A 73 -9.78 0.34 4.05
N LEU A 74 -10.27 0.72 2.86
CA LEU A 74 -11.13 -0.17 2.06
C LEU A 74 -10.56 -0.52 0.69
N LEU A 75 -9.99 0.46 -0.02
CA LEU A 75 -9.67 0.31 -1.44
C LEU A 75 -8.23 -0.16 -1.68
N PHE A 76 -7.29 0.21 -0.80
CA PHE A 76 -5.85 0.05 -1.01
C PHE A 76 -5.44 -1.37 -1.37
N PHE A 77 -5.86 -2.35 -0.55
CA PHE A 77 -5.52 -3.76 -0.76
C PHE A 77 -6.40 -4.47 -1.77
N LEU A 78 -7.58 -3.91 -2.08
CA LEU A 78 -8.45 -4.41 -3.14
C LEU A 78 -7.87 -4.07 -4.51
N ILE A 79 -7.47 -2.80 -4.67
CA ILE A 79 -6.83 -2.30 -5.87
C ILE A 79 -5.53 -3.08 -6.12
N SER A 80 -4.70 -3.23 -5.09
CA SER A 80 -3.43 -3.95 -5.22
C SER A 80 -3.60 -5.44 -5.58
N SER A 81 -4.56 -6.14 -4.98
CA SER A 81 -4.82 -7.55 -5.33
C SER A 81 -5.42 -7.72 -6.73
N SER A 82 -6.29 -6.79 -7.15
CA SER A 82 -6.98 -6.86 -8.44
C SER A 82 -6.09 -6.73 -9.68
N VAL A 83 -4.84 -6.31 -9.53
CA VAL A 83 -3.85 -6.18 -10.61
C VAL A 83 -3.61 -7.52 -11.32
N PHE A 84 -3.27 -8.56 -10.56
CA PHE A 84 -2.88 -9.85 -11.15
C PHE A 84 -3.06 -11.06 -10.23
N ALA A 85 -3.61 -10.91 -9.01
CA ALA A 85 -3.71 -12.00 -8.03
C ALA A 85 -4.61 -13.16 -8.51
N ASP A 86 -5.51 -12.89 -9.47
CA ASP A 86 -6.40 -13.88 -10.07
C ASP A 86 -5.77 -14.68 -11.23
N CYS A 87 -4.49 -14.46 -11.55
CA CYS A 87 -3.87 -15.03 -12.75
C CYS A 87 -3.92 -16.56 -12.78
N HIS A 88 -3.77 -17.22 -11.62
CA HIS A 88 -3.89 -18.66 -11.51
C HIS A 88 -5.34 -19.13 -11.67
N TYR A 89 -6.28 -18.47 -11.00
CA TYR A 89 -7.72 -18.76 -11.11
C TYR A 89 -8.21 -18.69 -12.57
N VAL A 90 -7.85 -17.62 -13.29
CA VAL A 90 -8.22 -17.45 -14.70
C VAL A 90 -7.55 -18.51 -15.58
N ALA A 91 -6.26 -18.77 -15.37
CA ALA A 91 -5.53 -19.78 -16.15
C ALA A 91 -6.13 -21.17 -15.97
N ARG A 92 -6.52 -21.54 -14.74
CA ARG A 92 -7.18 -22.80 -14.43
C ARG A 92 -8.55 -22.92 -15.09
N LYS A 93 -9.40 -21.89 -14.97
CA LYS A 93 -10.73 -21.89 -15.59
C LYS A 93 -10.66 -22.00 -17.12
N SER A 94 -9.62 -21.45 -17.74
CA SER A 94 -9.39 -21.52 -19.19
C SER A 94 -8.69 -22.80 -19.66
N GLY A 95 -8.25 -23.69 -18.76
CA GLY A 95 -7.44 -24.87 -19.10
C GLY A 95 -5.99 -24.56 -19.53
N ILE A 96 -5.60 -23.29 -19.62
CA ILE A 96 -4.25 -22.88 -20.05
C ILE A 96 -3.19 -23.28 -19.00
N SER A 97 -3.57 -23.40 -17.72
CA SER A 97 -2.63 -23.74 -16.64
C SER A 97 -1.97 -25.10 -16.84
N SER A 98 -2.71 -26.13 -17.25
CA SER A 98 -2.16 -27.49 -17.44
C SER A 98 -1.13 -27.51 -18.57
N HIS A 99 -1.39 -26.81 -19.68
CA HIS A 99 -0.44 -26.69 -20.80
C HIS A 99 0.83 -25.92 -20.42
N LEU A 100 0.70 -24.85 -19.64
CA LEU A 100 1.83 -24.08 -19.14
C LEU A 100 2.68 -24.89 -18.15
N ILE A 101 2.04 -25.60 -17.23
CA ILE A 101 2.72 -26.43 -16.23
C ILE A 101 3.40 -27.63 -16.90
N ALA A 102 2.75 -28.29 -17.86
CA ALA A 102 3.35 -29.41 -18.59
C ALA A 102 4.62 -29.01 -19.36
N ARG A 103 4.67 -27.76 -19.87
CA ARG A 103 5.83 -27.26 -20.62
C ARG A 103 6.92 -26.65 -19.75
N CYS A 104 6.58 -26.00 -18.64
CA CYS A 104 7.52 -25.20 -17.85
C CYS A 104 7.80 -25.74 -16.44
N GLY A 105 7.00 -26.68 -15.95
CA GLY A 105 7.00 -27.10 -14.55
C GLY A 105 6.21 -26.17 -13.64
N GLN A 106 5.71 -26.72 -12.54
CA GLN A 106 4.82 -26.04 -11.59
C GLN A 106 5.54 -24.97 -10.77
N GLY A 107 6.74 -25.26 -10.27
CA GLY A 107 7.56 -24.32 -9.50
C GLY A 107 7.84 -22.99 -10.21
N PRO A 108 8.47 -22.97 -11.40
CA PRO A 108 8.76 -21.73 -12.10
C PRO A 108 7.48 -21.02 -12.58
N TYR A 109 6.39 -21.73 -12.83
CA TYR A 109 5.09 -21.11 -13.09
C TYR A 109 4.59 -20.32 -11.88
N ILE A 110 4.49 -20.95 -10.71
CA ILE A 110 3.99 -20.30 -9.48
C ILE A 110 4.89 -19.16 -9.07
N ALA A 111 6.22 -19.37 -9.08
CA ALA A 111 7.18 -18.33 -8.75
C ALA A 111 7.05 -17.13 -9.69
N SER A 112 6.85 -17.38 -10.99
CA SER A 112 6.71 -16.27 -11.96
C SER A 112 5.44 -15.46 -11.76
N CYS A 113 4.32 -16.14 -11.49
CA CYS A 113 3.06 -15.48 -11.15
C CYS A 113 3.22 -14.66 -9.87
N ALA A 114 3.82 -15.24 -8.82
CA ALA A 114 4.03 -14.57 -7.54
C ALA A 114 4.88 -13.29 -7.67
N VAL A 115 5.99 -13.34 -8.40
CA VAL A 115 6.82 -12.15 -8.62
C VAL A 115 6.06 -11.08 -9.40
N CYS A 116 5.33 -11.46 -10.45
CA CYS A 116 4.50 -10.51 -11.21
C CYS A 116 3.35 -9.92 -10.38
N THR A 117 2.68 -10.70 -9.53
CA THR A 117 1.61 -10.20 -8.66
C THR A 117 2.15 -9.25 -7.61
N GLY A 118 3.25 -9.60 -6.95
CA GLY A 118 3.89 -8.75 -5.93
C GLY A 118 4.37 -7.43 -6.51
N ILE A 119 5.14 -7.46 -7.60
CA ILE A 119 5.66 -6.24 -8.24
C ILE A 119 4.51 -5.41 -8.82
N GLY A 120 3.54 -6.03 -9.48
CA GLY A 120 2.39 -5.33 -10.04
C GLY A 120 1.56 -4.63 -8.96
N GLY A 121 1.23 -5.35 -7.87
CA GLY A 121 0.51 -4.79 -6.74
C GLY A 121 1.24 -3.65 -6.04
N MET A 122 2.57 -3.74 -5.94
CA MET A 122 3.43 -2.68 -5.40
C MET A 122 3.44 -1.44 -6.31
N LEU A 123 3.68 -1.59 -7.61
CA LEU A 123 3.80 -0.47 -8.54
C LEU A 123 2.50 0.34 -8.68
N VAL A 124 1.35 -0.34 -8.64
CA VAL A 124 0.03 0.32 -8.72
C VAL A 124 -0.24 1.26 -7.55
N LEU A 125 0.43 1.06 -6.41
CA LEU A 125 0.35 1.94 -5.24
C LEU A 125 1.52 2.92 -5.18
N LEU A 126 2.73 2.46 -5.53
CA LEU A 126 3.94 3.28 -5.51
C LEU A 126 3.82 4.50 -6.44
N ILE A 127 3.34 4.29 -7.68
CA ILE A 127 3.29 5.36 -8.69
C ILE A 127 2.33 6.49 -8.26
N PRO A 128 1.07 6.24 -7.86
CA PRO A 128 0.17 7.30 -7.40
C PRO A 128 0.64 7.98 -6.11
N LEU A 129 1.28 7.26 -5.19
CA LEU A 129 1.81 7.84 -3.96
C LEU A 129 3.03 8.75 -4.21
N LEU A 130 3.89 8.40 -5.16
CA LEU A 130 4.95 9.31 -5.60
C LEU A 130 4.37 10.55 -6.28
N LEU A 131 3.35 10.37 -7.12
CA LEU A 131 2.63 11.48 -7.73
C LEU A 131 2.01 12.39 -6.67
N SER A 132 1.47 11.85 -5.57
CA SER A 132 0.90 12.69 -4.51
C SER A 132 1.93 13.55 -3.80
N GLN A 133 3.15 13.06 -3.60
CA GLN A 133 4.25 13.90 -3.09
C GLN A 133 4.65 14.97 -4.11
N LEU A 134 4.67 14.65 -5.40
CA LEU A 134 4.95 15.63 -6.46
C LEU A 134 3.89 16.73 -6.52
N LEU A 135 2.61 16.36 -6.37
CA LEU A 135 1.51 17.32 -6.30
C LEU A 135 1.62 18.23 -5.07
N ALA A 136 2.07 17.71 -3.93
CA ALA A 136 2.28 18.52 -2.72
C ALA A 136 3.28 19.67 -2.94
N PHE A 137 4.32 19.47 -3.76
CA PHE A 137 5.27 20.54 -4.11
C PHE A 137 4.67 21.67 -4.95
N THR A 138 3.52 21.45 -5.59
CA THR A 138 2.88 22.50 -6.40
C THR A 138 2.02 23.45 -5.56
N LEU A 139 1.43 22.94 -4.48
CA LEU A 139 0.52 23.71 -3.61
C LEU A 139 1.23 24.33 -2.40
N PHE A 140 2.16 23.59 -1.79
CA PHE A 140 2.77 23.96 -0.52
C PHE A 140 4.22 24.42 -0.69
N PRO A 141 4.70 25.37 0.12
CA PRO A 141 6.09 25.79 0.09
C PRO A 141 7.02 24.66 0.55
N ILE A 142 8.23 24.61 -0.01
CA ILE A 142 9.25 23.59 0.34
C ILE A 142 9.66 23.72 1.81
N GLU A 143 9.87 24.97 2.25
CA GLU A 143 10.14 25.33 3.63
C GLU A 143 9.00 26.22 4.13
N SER A 144 8.45 25.88 5.28
CA SER A 144 7.44 26.69 5.96
C SER A 144 8.03 27.22 7.25
N GLY A 145 7.61 28.42 7.66
CA GLY A 145 8.06 29.01 8.91
C GLY A 145 7.75 28.12 10.13
N PRO A 146 8.46 28.30 11.25
CA PRO A 146 8.30 27.50 12.48
C PRO A 146 6.87 27.54 13.09
N TYR A 147 6.02 28.44 12.58
CA TYR A 147 4.62 28.64 12.99
C TYR A 147 3.59 27.98 12.06
N ALA A 148 4.02 27.34 10.97
CA ALA A 148 3.12 26.68 10.04
C ALA A 148 2.76 25.25 10.51
N PHE A 149 1.58 25.11 11.12
CA PHE A 149 0.86 23.86 11.32
C PHE A 149 1.70 22.72 11.96
N SER A 150 2.11 22.88 13.21
CA SER A 150 2.76 21.84 14.02
C SER A 150 1.81 20.94 14.83
N SER A 151 0.50 21.23 14.77
CA SER A 151 -0.55 20.53 15.50
C SER A 151 -1.84 20.45 14.66
N TRP A 152 -2.81 19.68 15.17
CA TRP A 152 -4.20 19.66 14.70
C TRP A 152 -4.72 21.11 14.56
N PHE A 153 -5.44 21.36 13.46
CA PHE A 153 -6.02 22.64 13.05
C PHE A 153 -6.17 23.71 14.15
N GLY A 154 -5.52 24.86 13.98
CA GLY A 154 -5.88 26.11 14.65
C GLY A 154 -5.31 26.35 16.06
N THR A 155 -4.44 25.48 16.57
CA THR A 155 -3.69 25.82 17.79
C THR A 155 -2.41 26.58 17.39
N PRO A 156 -2.16 27.79 17.93
CA PRO A 156 -0.88 28.44 17.73
C PRO A 156 0.23 27.51 18.24
N ALA A 157 1.46 27.73 17.80
CA ALA A 157 2.65 27.06 18.36
C ALA A 157 2.79 27.20 19.90
N SER A 158 1.87 27.89 20.58
CA SER A 158 1.72 27.95 22.03
C SER A 158 1.35 26.61 22.68
N ASN A 159 0.74 25.65 21.97
CA ASN A 159 0.56 24.28 22.49
C ASN A 159 1.76 23.38 22.14
N LEU A 160 2.95 23.80 22.57
CA LEU A 160 4.19 23.02 22.48
C LEU A 160 4.02 21.58 23.01
N ALA A 161 3.11 21.36 23.96
CA ALA A 161 2.80 20.04 24.50
C ALA A 161 2.20 19.08 23.44
N ASP A 162 1.29 19.57 22.59
CA ASP A 162 0.65 18.74 21.56
C ASP A 162 1.61 18.45 20.41
N ALA A 163 2.40 19.44 20.00
CA ALA A 163 3.45 19.23 18.99
C ALA A 163 4.52 18.24 19.49
N ARG A 164 4.93 18.36 20.76
CA ARG A 164 5.93 17.46 21.37
C ARG A 164 5.41 16.04 21.51
N THR A 165 4.13 15.86 21.88
CA THR A 165 3.53 14.51 21.96
C THR A 165 3.38 13.88 20.58
N GLN A 166 3.01 14.64 19.55
CA GLN A 166 2.94 14.13 18.18
C GLN A 166 4.30 13.70 17.63
N VAL A 167 5.34 14.52 17.85
CA VAL A 167 6.72 14.14 17.50
C VAL A 167 7.15 12.91 18.27
N ALA A 168 6.84 12.81 19.57
CA ALA A 168 7.17 11.64 20.38
C ALA A 168 6.42 10.35 19.96
N ASN A 169 5.22 10.49 19.38
CA ASN A 169 4.42 9.36 18.89
C ASN A 169 4.84 8.89 17.49
N ALA A 170 5.60 9.70 16.75
CA ALA A 170 6.08 9.32 15.43
C ALA A 170 6.96 8.05 15.52
N LEU A 171 6.90 7.20 14.49
CA LEU A 171 7.64 5.94 14.47
C LEU A 171 9.17 6.15 14.62
N ILE A 172 9.70 7.20 13.98
CA ILE A 172 11.11 7.60 14.05
C ILE A 172 11.12 9.13 14.17
N PRO A 173 11.07 9.68 15.40
CA PRO A 173 10.90 11.11 15.63
C PRO A 173 11.99 11.97 15.00
N GLU A 174 13.25 11.55 15.13
CA GLU A 174 14.41 12.27 14.59
C GLU A 174 14.32 12.44 13.08
N MET A 175 14.02 11.36 12.36
CA MET A 175 13.87 11.38 10.91
C MET A 175 12.67 12.21 10.45
N MET A 176 11.58 12.25 11.22
CA MET A 176 10.42 13.09 10.92
C MET A 176 10.76 14.59 11.01
N VAL A 177 11.64 14.99 11.92
CA VAL A 177 12.01 16.39 12.14
C VAL A 177 13.15 16.81 11.22
N ASP A 178 14.22 16.04 11.16
CA ASP A 178 15.46 16.40 10.45
C ASP A 178 15.35 16.18 8.94
N HIS A 179 14.63 15.13 8.53
CA HIS A 179 14.52 14.71 7.13
C HIS A 179 13.08 14.32 6.73
N PRO A 180 12.13 15.27 6.77
CA PRO A 180 10.69 14.97 6.64
C PRO A 180 10.31 14.38 5.27
N TYR A 181 10.99 14.78 4.18
CA TYR A 181 10.76 14.19 2.86
C TYR A 181 11.26 12.74 2.76
N LEU A 182 12.37 12.41 3.42
CA LEU A 182 12.87 11.04 3.50
C LEU A 182 11.91 10.17 4.32
N TYR A 183 11.33 10.74 5.38
CA TYR A 183 10.28 10.10 6.17
C TYR A 183 9.05 9.77 5.33
N ASN A 184 8.57 10.70 4.51
CA ASN A 184 7.47 10.42 3.58
C ASN A 184 7.84 9.33 2.57
N MET A 185 9.04 9.38 1.98
CA MET A 185 9.51 8.35 1.05
C MET A 185 9.54 6.96 1.68
N MET A 186 9.96 6.86 2.94
CA MET A 186 9.92 5.61 3.69
C MET A 186 8.49 5.03 3.75
N PHE A 187 7.49 5.85 4.10
CA PHE A 187 6.09 5.40 4.14
C PHE A 187 5.52 5.10 2.76
N ILE A 188 5.89 5.85 1.71
CA ILE A 188 5.47 5.57 0.33
C ILE A 188 5.95 4.17 -0.09
N VAL A 189 7.24 3.90 0.12
CA VAL A 189 7.83 2.59 -0.18
C VAL A 189 7.18 1.51 0.67
N TYR A 190 7.01 1.75 1.97
CA TYR A 190 6.43 0.78 2.91
C TYR A 190 4.98 0.41 2.59
N ALA A 191 4.13 1.41 2.35
CA ALA A 191 2.74 1.20 1.96
C ALA A 191 2.64 0.43 0.63
N SER A 192 3.48 0.78 -0.34
CA SER A 192 3.53 0.06 -1.62
C SER A 192 4.01 -1.39 -1.47
N LEU A 193 4.99 -1.63 -0.58
CA LEU A 193 5.47 -2.98 -0.25
C LEU A 193 4.32 -3.83 0.31
N TRP A 194 3.57 -3.29 1.28
CA TRP A 194 2.38 -3.97 1.81
C TRP A 194 1.31 -4.23 0.77
N GLY A 195 1.17 -3.33 -0.21
CA GLY A 195 0.42 -3.58 -1.43
C GLY A 195 0.80 -4.89 -2.11
N GLY A 196 2.07 -5.02 -2.49
CA GLY A 196 2.60 -6.23 -3.12
C GLY A 196 2.43 -7.49 -2.26
N ILE A 197 2.65 -7.38 -0.94
CA ILE A 197 2.45 -8.48 0.02
C ILE A 197 0.98 -8.92 0.03
N MET A 198 0.05 -7.98 0.11
CA MET A 198 -1.37 -8.31 0.14
C MET A 198 -1.87 -8.88 -1.21
N ALA A 199 -1.28 -8.44 -2.32
CA ALA A 199 -1.50 -9.08 -3.63
C ALA A 199 -0.99 -10.54 -3.65
N LEU A 200 0.15 -10.84 -3.00
CA LEU A 200 0.64 -12.21 -2.81
C LEU A 200 -0.26 -13.06 -1.89
N VAL A 201 -0.80 -12.47 -0.83
CA VAL A 201 -1.77 -13.13 0.06
C VAL A 201 -3.03 -13.52 -0.73
N SER A 202 -3.56 -12.60 -1.54
CA SER A 202 -4.69 -12.87 -2.43
C SER A 202 -4.34 -13.94 -3.49
N PHE A 203 -3.15 -13.88 -4.07
CA PHE A 203 -2.68 -14.90 -5.02
C PHE A 203 -2.58 -16.29 -4.36
N SER A 204 -2.09 -16.35 -3.12
CA SER A 204 -2.03 -17.59 -2.33
C SER A 204 -3.43 -18.14 -2.05
N ALA A 205 -4.40 -17.26 -1.74
CA ALA A 205 -5.79 -17.64 -1.56
C ALA A 205 -6.44 -18.21 -2.83
N SER A 206 -5.93 -17.86 -4.03
CA SER A 206 -6.44 -18.38 -5.30
C SER A 206 -6.30 -19.91 -5.45
N PHE A 207 -5.38 -20.54 -4.72
CA PHE A 207 -5.22 -21.99 -4.70
C PHE A 207 -6.29 -22.69 -3.85
N ILE A 208 -6.82 -22.00 -2.85
CA ILE A 208 -7.82 -22.51 -1.91
C ILE A 208 -9.23 -22.23 -2.45
N ILE A 209 -9.47 -20.99 -2.91
CA ILE A 209 -10.77 -20.51 -3.35
C ILE A 209 -10.98 -20.86 -4.83
N ARG A 210 -11.82 -21.87 -5.09
CA ARG A 210 -12.08 -22.36 -6.46
C ARG A 210 -13.33 -21.79 -7.13
N ARG A 211 -14.26 -21.22 -6.35
CA ARG A 211 -15.63 -20.95 -6.82
C ARG A 211 -15.84 -19.53 -7.30
N ASN A 212 -15.23 -18.53 -6.66
CA ASN A 212 -15.52 -17.12 -6.92
C ASN A 212 -14.24 -16.28 -7.07
N ARG A 213 -14.06 -15.64 -8.25
CA ARG A 213 -12.97 -14.69 -8.54
C ARG A 213 -12.96 -13.52 -7.55
N LEU A 214 -14.13 -12.98 -7.21
CA LEU A 214 -14.23 -11.82 -6.31
C LEU A 214 -13.79 -12.17 -4.89
N ALA A 215 -14.05 -13.41 -4.44
CA ALA A 215 -13.62 -13.87 -3.13
C ALA A 215 -12.07 -13.97 -3.04
N VAL A 216 -11.40 -14.31 -4.14
CA VAL A 216 -9.92 -14.30 -4.21
C VAL A 216 -9.41 -12.87 -4.04
N LEU A 217 -9.96 -11.91 -4.80
CA LEU A 217 -9.51 -10.52 -4.79
C LEU A 217 -9.79 -9.83 -3.45
N GLY A 218 -10.99 -10.04 -2.89
CA GLY A 218 -11.39 -9.46 -1.60
C GLY A 218 -10.75 -10.12 -0.37
N PHE A 219 -10.05 -11.25 -0.55
CA PHE A 219 -9.41 -11.93 0.58
C PHE A 219 -8.35 -11.06 1.25
N SER A 220 -7.57 -10.29 0.49
CA SER A 220 -6.56 -9.36 1.04
C SER A 220 -7.21 -8.27 1.91
N THR A 221 -8.31 -7.67 1.45
CA THR A 221 -9.05 -6.67 2.23
C THR A 221 -9.70 -7.27 3.47
N LEU A 222 -10.28 -8.47 3.38
CA LEU A 222 -10.87 -9.14 4.54
C LEU A 222 -9.80 -9.48 5.57
N PHE A 223 -8.65 -10.00 5.14
CA PHE A 223 -7.52 -10.27 6.01
C PHE A 223 -7.05 -9.00 6.74
N TYR A 224 -6.93 -7.89 6.01
CA TYR A 224 -6.60 -6.60 6.59
C TYR A 224 -7.65 -6.11 7.59
N LEU A 225 -8.93 -6.13 7.24
CA LEU A 225 -10.00 -5.68 8.12
C LEU A 225 -10.09 -6.53 9.40
N ILE A 226 -9.95 -7.85 9.28
CA ILE A 226 -9.90 -8.75 10.44
C ILE A 226 -8.70 -8.39 11.32
N SER A 227 -7.52 -8.12 10.73
CA SER A 227 -6.34 -7.72 11.50
C SER A 227 -6.56 -6.42 12.29
N LEU A 228 -7.39 -5.51 11.76
CA LEU A 228 -7.74 -4.25 12.43
C LEU A 228 -8.55 -4.46 13.71
N PHE A 229 -9.43 -5.48 13.75
CA PHE A 229 -10.28 -5.77 14.90
C PHE A 229 -9.63 -6.71 15.91
N LEU A 230 -8.74 -7.60 15.48
CA LEU A 230 -8.11 -8.59 16.35
C LEU A 230 -6.86 -8.05 17.06
N LEU A 231 -6.08 -7.19 16.41
CA LEU A 231 -4.81 -6.69 16.95
C LEU A 231 -5.03 -5.44 17.81
N PRO A 232 -4.26 -5.26 18.90
CA PRO A 232 -4.26 -4.01 19.64
C PRO A 232 -3.81 -2.85 18.74
N ARG A 233 -4.26 -1.62 19.02
CA ARG A 233 -3.98 -0.44 18.18
C ARG A 233 -2.49 -0.27 17.86
N GLN A 234 -1.60 -0.54 18.82
CA GLN A 234 -0.13 -0.42 18.65
C GLN A 234 0.45 -1.41 17.63
N LEU A 235 -0.24 -2.52 17.35
CA LEU A 235 0.17 -3.56 16.40
C LEU A 235 -0.75 -3.60 15.17
N SER A 236 -1.70 -2.67 15.06
CA SER A 236 -2.59 -2.61 13.90
C SER A 236 -1.82 -2.10 12.69
N LEU A 237 -1.83 -2.90 11.61
CA LEU A 237 -1.12 -2.58 10.36
C LEU A 237 -1.49 -1.19 9.82
N SER A 238 -2.74 -0.76 10.01
CA SER A 238 -3.25 0.52 9.51
C SER A 238 -2.38 1.71 9.90
N PHE A 239 -1.96 1.79 11.16
CA PHE A 239 -1.17 2.91 11.69
C PHE A 239 0.31 2.90 11.24
N TYR A 240 0.76 1.82 10.59
CA TYR A 240 2.11 1.73 10.01
C TYR A 240 2.13 2.03 8.50
N LEU A 241 0.97 2.15 7.85
CA LEU A 241 0.89 2.44 6.40
C LEU A 241 1.09 3.91 6.06
N TYR A 242 1.04 4.80 7.05
CA TYR A 242 1.16 6.24 6.88
C TYR A 242 1.82 6.84 8.14
N PRO A 243 2.34 8.08 8.08
CA PRO A 243 2.97 8.73 9.22
C PRO A 243 1.91 9.11 10.27
N CYS A 244 1.52 8.14 11.10
CA CYS A 244 0.59 8.34 12.19
C CYS A 244 1.29 9.01 13.39
N VAL A 245 0.63 10.00 13.97
CA VAL A 245 1.09 10.74 15.17
C VAL A 245 0.10 10.65 16.34
N LEU A 246 -1.01 9.93 16.14
CA LEU A 246 -2.13 9.83 17.09
C LEU A 246 -2.01 8.67 18.07
N VAL A 247 -1.29 7.61 17.69
CA VAL A 247 -1.12 6.41 18.50
C VAL A 247 0.28 6.40 19.11
N SER A 248 0.36 6.36 20.43
CA SER A 248 1.62 6.20 21.15
C SER A 248 2.07 4.73 21.16
N GLY A 249 3.38 4.52 21.13
CA GLY A 249 3.99 3.20 21.29
C GLY A 249 4.04 2.35 20.01
N LEU A 250 4.06 2.97 18.83
CA LEU A 250 4.40 2.27 17.59
C LEU A 250 5.84 1.77 17.66
N SER A 251 6.07 0.50 17.30
CA SER A 251 7.39 -0.12 17.41
C SER A 251 8.07 -0.26 16.05
N VAL A 252 9.32 0.20 15.97
CA VAL A 252 10.17 0.04 14.78
C VAL A 252 10.41 -1.46 14.49
N LEU A 253 10.49 -2.27 15.54
CA LEU A 253 10.65 -3.71 15.41
C LEU A 253 9.46 -4.37 14.69
N PHE A 254 8.23 -4.00 15.04
CA PHE A 254 7.06 -4.48 14.30
C PHE A 254 7.03 -3.98 12.86
N PHE A 255 7.40 -2.71 12.62
CA PHE A 255 7.49 -2.14 11.28
C PHE A 255 8.37 -2.98 10.35
N VAL A 256 9.50 -3.51 10.84
CA VAL A 256 10.43 -4.36 10.06
C VAL A 256 9.99 -5.82 10.01
N ILE A 257 9.58 -6.41 11.13
CA ILE A 257 9.31 -7.86 11.21
C ILE A 257 7.99 -8.24 10.54
N ALA A 258 6.95 -7.42 10.64
CA ALA A 258 5.63 -7.73 10.11
C ALA A 258 5.63 -8.05 8.59
N PRO A 259 6.22 -7.22 7.70
CA PRO A 259 6.25 -7.54 6.27
C PRO A 259 7.08 -8.80 5.98
N LEU A 260 8.21 -9.00 6.68
CA LEU A 260 9.06 -10.18 6.53
C LEU A 260 8.33 -11.46 6.94
N PHE A 261 7.57 -11.42 8.03
CA PHE A 261 6.80 -12.56 8.52
C PHE A 261 5.71 -12.96 7.52
N VAL A 262 4.92 -12.01 7.01
CA VAL A 262 3.84 -12.29 6.06
C VAL A 262 4.40 -12.77 4.71
N LEU A 263 5.49 -12.16 4.23
CA LEU A 263 6.20 -12.64 3.04
C LEU A 263 6.76 -14.05 3.24
N GLY A 264 7.37 -14.33 4.38
CA GLY A 264 7.85 -15.66 4.75
C GLY A 264 6.73 -16.70 4.75
N ALA A 265 5.60 -16.39 5.36
CA ALA A 265 4.43 -17.28 5.37
C ALA A 265 3.89 -17.54 3.95
N CYS A 266 3.77 -16.50 3.12
CA CYS A 266 3.32 -16.64 1.73
C CYS A 266 4.29 -17.49 0.90
N THR A 267 5.60 -17.25 1.02
CA THR A 267 6.61 -18.00 0.28
C THR A 267 6.63 -19.47 0.67
N VAL A 268 6.57 -19.80 1.97
CA VAL A 268 6.48 -21.19 2.45
C VAL A 268 5.22 -21.87 1.90
N PHE A 269 4.08 -21.18 1.92
CA PHE A 269 2.84 -21.70 1.35
C PHE A 269 2.96 -21.98 -0.15
N LEU A 270 3.48 -21.01 -0.92
CA LEU A 270 3.65 -21.16 -2.37
C LEU A 270 4.67 -22.24 -2.73
N VAL A 271 5.74 -22.43 -1.94
CA VAL A 271 6.69 -23.52 -2.13
C VAL A 271 6.04 -24.88 -1.86
N ARG A 272 5.17 -24.99 -0.85
CA ARG A 272 4.38 -26.22 -0.65
C ARG A 272 3.45 -26.47 -1.83
N CYS A 273 2.71 -25.46 -2.29
CA CYS A 273 1.86 -25.56 -3.47
C CYS A 273 2.65 -25.89 -4.74
N ALA A 274 3.92 -25.51 -4.84
CA ALA A 274 4.78 -25.87 -5.98
C ALA A 274 5.23 -27.32 -5.97
N ARG A 275 5.22 -28.00 -4.81
CA ARG A 275 5.60 -29.41 -4.65
C ARG A 275 4.43 -30.37 -4.71
N CYS A 276 3.20 -29.91 -4.44
CA CYS A 276 2.01 -30.76 -4.51
C CYS A 276 1.47 -30.84 -5.96
N GLU A 277 1.55 -32.03 -6.57
CA GLU A 277 1.10 -32.28 -7.95
C GLU A 277 -0.43 -32.13 -8.11
N ASP A 278 -1.21 -32.40 -7.07
CA ASP A 278 -2.68 -32.35 -7.08
C ASP A 278 -3.27 -30.93 -7.21
N VAL A 279 -2.45 -29.90 -7.08
CA VAL A 279 -2.89 -28.49 -7.14
C VAL A 279 -3.09 -28.03 -8.60
N ALA A 280 -2.54 -28.78 -9.57
CA ALA A 280 -2.55 -28.43 -10.99
C ALA A 280 -3.86 -28.77 -11.75
N ILE A 281 -4.79 -29.52 -11.12
CA ILE A 281 -6.08 -29.95 -11.67
C ILE A 281 -7.21 -29.14 -11.05
#